data_AF-W7BBS5-F1
#
_entry.id   AF-W7BBS5-F1
#
_cell.length_a   1.000
_cell.length_b   1.000
_cell.length_c   1.000
_cell.angle_alpha   90.00
_cell.angle_beta   90.00
_cell.angle_gamma   90.00
#
_symmetry.space_group_name_H-M   'P 1'
#
loop_
_entity.id
_entity.type
_entity.pdbx_description
1 polymer ?
#
loop_
_entity_poly.entity_id
_entity_poly.type
_entity_poly.pdbx_seq_one_letter_code
_entity_poly.pdbx_strand_id
1 'polypeptide(L)'
;MKVYVILTKTTTVPGRIIQKYTRKPFNHVSISLTEDLTRVYSFGRLGKRNPLNGGFVEEDMRGGVLQEAATAILSYDITPVQHARIQKELDWFSLTSENYRYNFWGILGLVLRLDLSGKNEFFCSQFVGHILELGGISVVGDRKQHFLQPCDFLYEGKMRIEFCGVMPRYLEQFEVEEQEMASLASA
;
A
#
# COMPACT_ATOMS: atom_id res chain seq x y z
N MET A 1 4.03 3.68 17.42
CA MET A 1 3.88 4.15 16.03
C MET A 1 3.93 2.92 15.15
N LYS A 2 3.13 2.88 14.08
CA LYS A 2 3.03 1.71 13.21
C LYS A 2 3.20 2.14 11.75
N VAL A 3 3.68 1.21 10.93
CA VAL A 3 3.52 1.26 9.47
C VAL A 3 2.47 0.23 9.09
N TYR A 4 1.61 0.60 8.15
CA TYR A 4 0.53 -0.23 7.65
C TYR A 4 0.82 -0.65 6.22
N VAL A 5 0.63 -1.94 5.93
CA VAL A 5 0.64 -2.50 4.58
C VAL A 5 -0.77 -2.97 4.26
N ILE A 6 -1.33 -2.42 3.19
CA ILE A 6 -2.73 -2.58 2.81
C ILE A 6 -2.76 -3.48 1.58
N LEU A 7 -3.28 -4.69 1.73
CA LEU A 7 -3.46 -5.62 0.63
C LEU A 7 -4.87 -5.48 0.10
N THR A 8 -5.04 -5.18 -1.19
CA THR A 8 -6.37 -5.06 -1.81
C THR A 8 -6.54 -5.96 -3.02
N LYS A 9 -7.81 -6.25 -3.30
CA LYS A 9 -8.24 -6.89 -4.55
C LYS A 9 -9.15 -5.94 -5.32
N THR A 10 -8.60 -5.35 -6.38
CA THR A 10 -9.27 -4.32 -7.20
C THR A 10 -10.32 -4.87 -8.17
N THR A 11 -10.38 -6.18 -8.36
CA THR A 11 -11.46 -6.84 -9.11
C THR A 11 -12.50 -7.37 -8.12
N THR A 12 -13.75 -6.96 -8.28
CA THR A 12 -14.90 -7.42 -7.48
C THR A 12 -14.95 -8.95 -7.44
N VAL A 13 -14.68 -9.52 -6.27
CA VAL A 13 -14.93 -10.93 -5.96
C VAL A 13 -15.76 -10.96 -4.68
N PRO A 14 -16.86 -11.73 -4.62
CA PRO A 14 -17.64 -11.88 -3.40
C PRO A 14 -16.74 -12.23 -2.21
N GLY A 15 -16.76 -11.40 -1.16
CA GLY A 15 -15.81 -11.47 -0.04
C GLY A 15 -15.71 -12.84 0.65
N ARG A 16 -16.75 -13.68 0.56
CA ARG A 16 -16.75 -15.08 1.05
C ARG A 16 -15.77 -16.01 0.34
N ILE A 17 -15.32 -15.68 -0.87
CA ILE A 17 -14.43 -16.54 -1.69
C ILE A 17 -12.96 -16.37 -1.28
N ILE A 18 -12.60 -15.24 -0.68
CA ILE A 18 -11.22 -14.88 -0.32
C ILE A 18 -10.65 -15.83 0.75
N GLN A 19 -11.46 -16.22 1.74
CA GLN A 19 -11.03 -17.15 2.77
C GLN A 19 -10.89 -18.60 2.29
N LYS A 20 -11.55 -18.99 1.20
CA LYS A 20 -11.75 -20.42 0.90
C LYS A 20 -11.05 -20.94 -0.35
N TYR A 21 -10.76 -20.11 -1.37
CA TYR A 21 -10.45 -20.68 -2.70
C TYR A 21 -9.47 -19.94 -3.61
N THR A 22 -8.88 -18.80 -3.21
CA THR A 22 -7.96 -18.08 -4.12
C THR A 22 -6.50 -18.31 -3.73
N ARG A 23 -5.70 -18.90 -4.63
CA ARG A 23 -4.25 -19.07 -4.45
C ARG A 23 -3.48 -17.74 -4.33
N LYS A 24 -4.06 -16.64 -4.79
CA LYS A 24 -3.58 -15.25 -4.64
C LYS A 24 -4.76 -14.32 -4.33
N PRO A 25 -5.12 -14.10 -3.05
CA PRO A 25 -6.30 -13.32 -2.68
C PRO A 25 -6.20 -11.83 -3.04
N PHE A 26 -5.00 -11.26 -3.05
CA PHE A 26 -4.76 -9.82 -3.27
C PHE A 26 -3.89 -9.60 -4.50
N ASN A 27 -4.20 -8.57 -5.29
CA ASN A 27 -3.50 -8.22 -6.53
C ASN A 27 -2.87 -6.83 -6.50
N HIS A 28 -3.03 -6.11 -5.39
CA HIS A 28 -2.48 -4.79 -5.15
C HIS A 28 -2.02 -4.66 -3.71
N VAL A 29 -1.02 -3.81 -3.49
CA VAL A 29 -0.48 -3.50 -2.16
C VAL A 29 -0.10 -2.03 -2.07
N SER A 30 -0.43 -1.44 -0.94
CA SER A 30 -0.15 -0.04 -0.61
C SER A 30 0.49 0.07 0.78
N ILE A 31 1.05 1.22 1.10
CA ILE A 31 1.68 1.53 2.39
C ILE A 31 1.10 2.81 3.00
N SER A 32 0.95 2.85 4.31
CA SER A 32 0.53 4.02 5.06
C SER A 32 1.27 4.14 6.39
N LEU A 33 1.40 5.36 6.90
CA LEU A 33 1.86 5.65 8.26
C LEU A 33 0.70 6.07 9.18
N THR A 34 -0.53 6.12 8.68
CA THR A 34 -1.73 6.49 9.43
C THR A 34 -2.69 5.31 9.55
N GLU A 35 -3.28 5.13 10.72
CA GLU A 35 -4.17 3.99 11.00
C GLU A 35 -5.53 4.13 10.29
N ASP A 36 -5.98 5.38 10.16
CA ASP A 36 -7.22 5.81 9.48
C ASP A 36 -7.14 5.79 7.94
N LEU A 37 -5.97 5.40 7.40
CA LEU A 37 -5.68 5.38 5.96
C LEU A 37 -6.01 6.70 5.25
N THR A 38 -5.80 7.84 5.91
CA THR A 38 -5.92 9.17 5.29
C THR A 38 -4.83 9.46 4.28
N ARG A 39 -3.62 8.93 4.50
CA ARG A 39 -2.49 9.04 3.56
C ARG A 39 -1.98 7.66 3.19
N VAL A 40 -2.28 7.21 1.98
CA VAL A 40 -1.90 5.88 1.51
C VAL A 40 -1.20 5.98 0.17
N TYR A 41 -0.10 5.24 0.02
CA TYR A 41 0.76 5.32 -1.15
C TYR A 41 0.94 3.97 -1.83
N SER A 42 0.97 3.98 -3.15
CA SER A 42 1.28 2.81 -3.95
C SER A 42 2.01 3.20 -5.23
N PHE A 43 2.42 2.19 -6.00
CA PHE A 43 2.74 2.38 -7.42
C PHE A 43 1.63 1.75 -8.27
N GLY A 44 1.00 2.56 -9.12
CA GLY A 44 -0.19 2.19 -9.90
C GLY A 44 -0.16 2.73 -11.34
N ARG A 45 -1.10 2.28 -12.19
CA ARG A 45 -1.24 2.77 -13.58
C ARG A 45 -2.03 4.09 -13.62
N LEU A 46 -1.47 5.13 -14.24
CA LEU A 46 -2.13 6.42 -14.49
C LEU A 46 -3.05 6.40 -15.74
N GLY A 47 -3.44 5.23 -16.26
CA GLY A 47 -4.36 5.14 -17.40
C GLY A 47 -4.61 3.74 -17.97
N LYS A 48 -5.80 3.55 -18.59
CA LYS A 48 -6.29 2.25 -19.09
C LYS A 48 -5.53 1.70 -20.31
N ARG A 49 -4.87 2.53 -21.12
CA ARG A 49 -4.40 2.15 -22.48
C ARG A 49 -2.89 1.92 -22.65
N ASN A 50 -2.03 2.33 -21.72
CA ASN A 50 -0.58 2.14 -21.86
C ASN A 50 0.01 1.44 -20.61
N PRO A 51 0.62 0.24 -20.73
CA PRO A 51 1.23 -0.47 -19.60
C PRO A 51 2.50 0.22 -19.07
N LEU A 52 3.08 1.16 -19.82
CA LEU A 52 4.28 1.92 -19.43
C LEU A 52 3.97 3.21 -18.67
N ASN A 53 2.69 3.51 -18.39
CA ASN A 53 2.25 4.73 -17.73
C ASN A 53 1.96 4.48 -16.23
N GLY A 54 2.85 3.75 -15.56
CA GLY A 54 2.80 3.51 -14.13
C GLY A 54 3.61 4.55 -13.34
N GLY A 55 3.17 4.90 -12.13
CA GLY A 55 3.83 5.88 -11.28
C GLY A 55 3.43 5.78 -9.82
N PHE A 56 4.10 6.57 -8.97
CA PHE A 56 3.71 6.78 -7.58
C PHE A 56 2.33 7.45 -7.53
N VAL A 57 1.46 6.96 -6.65
CA VAL A 57 0.09 7.46 -6.49
C VAL A 57 -0.23 7.53 -4.99
N GLU A 58 -0.85 8.63 -4.59
CA GLU A 58 -1.60 8.71 -3.32
C GLU A 58 -3.00 8.15 -3.57
N GLU A 59 -3.31 7.04 -2.92
CA GLU A 59 -4.51 6.23 -3.13
C GLU A 59 -5.65 6.76 -2.26
N ASP A 60 -6.81 6.96 -2.88
CA ASP A 60 -8.05 7.25 -2.16
C ASP A 60 -8.73 5.93 -1.76
N MET A 61 -8.69 5.59 -0.47
CA MET A 61 -9.34 4.39 0.07
C MET A 61 -10.86 4.56 0.27
N ARG A 62 -11.35 5.80 0.27
CA ARG A 62 -12.77 6.14 0.43
C ARG A 62 -13.48 6.30 -0.91
N GLY A 63 -12.74 6.39 -2.01
CA GLY A 63 -13.27 6.58 -3.35
C GLY A 63 -12.76 5.59 -4.40
N GLY A 64 -13.29 5.74 -5.62
CA GLY A 64 -12.78 5.06 -6.81
C GLY A 64 -12.84 3.54 -6.76
N VAL A 65 -11.78 2.90 -7.27
CA VAL A 65 -11.72 1.43 -7.45
C VAL A 65 -11.41 0.67 -6.17
N LEU A 66 -11.01 1.37 -5.09
CA LEU A 66 -10.61 0.76 -3.82
C LEU A 66 -11.70 0.81 -2.76
N GLN A 67 -12.70 1.67 -2.93
CA GLN A 67 -13.79 1.87 -1.96
C GLN A 67 -14.48 0.56 -1.55
N GLU A 68 -14.75 -0.35 -2.49
CA GLU A 68 -15.40 -1.64 -2.19
C GLU A 68 -14.43 -2.83 -2.28
N ALA A 69 -13.12 -2.56 -2.30
CA ALA A 69 -12.13 -3.61 -2.42
C ALA A 69 -12.16 -4.52 -1.20
N ALA A 70 -11.92 -5.80 -1.45
CA ALA A 70 -11.61 -6.70 -0.37
C ALA A 70 -10.16 -6.47 0.08
N THR A 71 -9.98 -6.44 1.40
CA THR A 71 -8.81 -5.81 2.02
C THR A 71 -8.31 -6.62 3.20
N ALA A 72 -6.99 -6.71 3.33
CA ALA A 72 -6.32 -7.05 4.58
C ALA A 72 -5.39 -5.90 4.99
N ILE A 73 -5.49 -5.49 6.26
CA ILE A 73 -4.62 -4.47 6.86
C ILE A 73 -3.60 -5.17 7.73
N LEU A 74 -2.34 -4.96 7.41
CA LEU A 74 -1.20 -5.46 8.15
C LEU A 74 -0.49 -4.30 8.84
N SER A 75 0.04 -4.50 10.04
CA SER A 75 0.81 -3.50 10.76
C SER A 75 2.16 -4.03 11.23
N TYR A 76 3.10 -3.11 11.42
CA TYR A 76 4.38 -3.39 12.06
C TYR A 76 4.77 -2.23 12.97
N ASP A 77 5.15 -2.53 14.20
CA ASP A 77 5.61 -1.52 15.16
C ASP A 77 6.98 -0.96 14.74
N ILE A 78 7.09 0.36 14.69
CA ILE A 78 8.29 1.06 14.22
C ILE A 78 8.77 2.07 15.25
N THR A 79 10.08 2.29 15.27
CA THR A 79 10.69 3.36 16.08
C THR A 79 10.45 4.73 15.43
N PRO A 80 10.55 5.84 16.19
CA PRO A 80 10.46 7.19 15.62
C PRO A 80 11.46 7.45 14.49
N VAL A 81 12.66 6.86 14.58
CA VAL A 81 13.70 6.97 13.54
C VAL A 81 13.28 6.26 12.26
N GLN A 82 12.70 5.06 12.35
CA GLN A 82 12.21 4.31 11.19
C GLN A 82 11.03 5.03 10.55
N HIS A 83 10.10 5.55 11.35
CA HIS A 83 8.99 6.37 10.87
C HIS A 83 9.48 7.59 10.09
N ALA A 84 10.42 8.37 10.65
CA ALA A 84 10.96 9.55 10.00
C ALA A 84 11.65 9.22 8.67
N ARG A 85 12.34 8.07 8.58
CA ARG A 85 12.94 7.59 7.32
C ARG A 85 11.87 7.27 6.28
N ILE A 86 10.87 6.47 6.64
CA ILE A 86 9.77 6.11 5.72
C ILE A 86 9.04 7.36 5.25
N GLN A 87 8.67 8.26 6.16
CA GLN A 87 7.98 9.50 5.81
C GLN A 87 8.80 10.34 4.82
N LYS A 88 10.11 10.49 5.05
CA LYS A 88 11.00 11.23 4.15
C LYS A 88 11.01 10.64 2.74
N GLU A 89 11.07 9.31 2.61
CA GLU A 89 11.04 8.66 1.30
C GLU A 89 9.68 8.85 0.60
N LEU A 90 8.57 8.68 1.33
CA LEU A 90 7.23 8.93 0.82
C LEU A 90 7.03 10.38 0.37
N ASP A 91 7.51 11.35 1.16
CA ASP A 91 7.46 12.77 0.82
C ASP A 91 8.31 13.07 -0.42
N TRP A 92 9.49 12.44 -0.53
CA TRP A 92 10.33 12.57 -1.72
C TRP A 92 9.61 12.05 -2.96
N PHE A 93 8.98 10.87 -2.88
CA PHE A 93 8.16 10.34 -3.98
C PHE A 93 6.95 11.22 -4.29
N SER A 94 6.29 11.79 -3.29
CA SER A 94 5.14 12.69 -3.46
C SER A 94 5.53 13.98 -4.18
N LEU A 95 6.56 14.69 -3.68
CA LEU A 95 7.07 15.94 -4.26
C LEU A 95 7.63 15.74 -5.67
N THR A 96 8.25 14.58 -5.89
CA THR A 96 8.73 14.23 -7.21
C THR A 96 7.54 13.93 -8.13
N SER A 97 6.55 13.14 -7.73
CA SER A 97 5.43 12.70 -8.58
C SER A 97 4.63 13.84 -9.23
N GLU A 98 4.45 14.98 -8.56
CA GLU A 98 3.75 16.15 -9.12
C GLU A 98 4.45 16.79 -10.33
N ASN A 99 5.75 16.53 -10.52
CA ASN A 99 6.57 17.11 -11.58
C ASN A 99 6.76 16.19 -12.82
N TYR A 100 6.09 15.02 -12.91
CA TYR A 100 6.57 13.88 -13.71
C TYR A 100 5.97 13.67 -15.12
N ARG A 101 6.34 14.56 -16.07
CA ARG A 101 6.53 14.13 -17.47
C ARG A 101 8.00 13.89 -17.85
N TYR A 102 8.96 14.41 -17.06
CA TYR A 102 10.39 14.41 -17.44
C TYR A 102 11.28 13.46 -16.64
N ASN A 103 10.81 12.99 -15.50
CA ASN A 103 11.65 12.34 -14.51
C ASN A 103 11.32 10.83 -14.39
N PHE A 104 10.41 10.36 -15.28
CA PHE A 104 10.11 8.96 -15.55
C PHE A 104 11.38 8.14 -15.75
N TRP A 105 12.45 8.68 -16.34
CA TRP A 105 13.73 7.97 -16.50
C TRP A 105 14.49 7.75 -15.18
N GLY A 106 14.30 8.59 -14.16
CA GLY A 106 14.91 8.42 -12.84
C GLY A 106 14.19 7.35 -12.01
N ILE A 107 12.85 7.39 -12.00
CA ILE A 107 12.03 6.32 -11.42
C ILE A 107 12.18 5.03 -12.22
N LEU A 108 12.14 5.09 -13.55
CA LEU A 108 12.45 3.96 -14.43
C LEU A 108 13.89 3.48 -14.22
N GLY A 109 14.85 4.33 -13.88
CA GLY A 109 16.23 3.93 -13.55
C GLY A 109 16.33 3.17 -12.22
N LEU A 110 15.55 3.56 -11.20
CA LEU A 110 15.40 2.83 -9.94
C LEU A 110 14.64 1.52 -10.16
N VAL A 111 13.58 1.57 -10.96
CA VAL A 111 12.71 0.45 -11.34
C VAL A 111 13.43 -0.50 -12.31
N LEU A 112 14.35 -0.06 -13.16
CA LEU A 112 15.18 -0.91 -14.05
C LEU A 112 16.35 -1.57 -13.31
N ARG A 113 16.80 -1.02 -12.17
CA ARG A 113 17.64 -1.77 -11.22
C ARG A 113 16.85 -2.86 -10.51
N LEU A 114 15.52 -2.77 -10.51
CA LEU A 114 14.62 -3.79 -10.01
C LEU A 114 14.19 -4.73 -11.15
N ASP A 115 15.00 -5.73 -11.51
CA ASP A 115 14.78 -6.71 -12.60
C ASP A 115 13.29 -6.92 -13.05
N LEU A 116 12.90 -6.31 -14.18
CA LEU A 116 11.51 -6.00 -14.58
C LEU A 116 10.84 -7.01 -15.53
N SER A 117 11.11 -8.29 -15.39
CA SER A 117 10.42 -9.31 -16.21
C SER A 117 8.99 -9.65 -15.73
N GLY A 118 8.45 -8.97 -14.70
CA GLY A 118 7.24 -9.35 -13.97
C GLY A 118 5.93 -8.59 -14.28
N LYS A 119 4.79 -9.23 -13.96
CA LYS A 119 3.40 -8.69 -13.98
C LYS A 119 3.18 -7.57 -12.93
N ASN A 120 2.14 -6.74 -13.10
CA ASN A 120 1.81 -5.56 -12.25
C ASN A 120 1.88 -5.76 -10.72
N GLU A 121 1.54 -6.95 -10.21
CA GLU A 121 1.59 -7.30 -8.79
C GLU A 121 3.00 -7.18 -8.17
N PHE A 122 4.05 -7.28 -8.98
CA PHE A 122 5.43 -7.15 -8.53
C PHE A 122 5.82 -5.68 -8.30
N PHE A 123 5.27 -4.73 -9.06
CA PHE A 123 5.69 -3.32 -8.96
C PHE A 123 5.25 -2.67 -7.65
N CYS A 124 3.98 -2.81 -7.28
CA CYS A 124 3.48 -2.26 -6.02
C CYS A 124 4.13 -2.96 -4.81
N SER A 125 4.35 -4.27 -4.90
CA SER A 125 5.03 -5.05 -3.85
C SER A 125 6.50 -4.70 -3.70
N GLN A 126 7.22 -4.52 -4.81
CA GLN A 126 8.61 -4.06 -4.81
C GLN A 126 8.73 -2.66 -4.22
N PHE A 127 7.84 -1.74 -4.59
CA PHE A 127 7.82 -0.40 -4.01
C PHE A 127 7.63 -0.43 -2.50
N VAL A 128 6.60 -1.13 -2.01
CA VAL A 128 6.35 -1.25 -0.57
C VAL A 128 7.51 -1.93 0.14
N GLY A 129 8.07 -2.99 -0.42
CA GLY A 129 9.26 -3.66 0.11
C GLY A 129 10.48 -2.74 0.19
N HIS A 130 10.69 -1.92 -0.84
CA HIS A 130 11.79 -0.96 -0.92
C HIS A 130 11.67 0.16 0.13
N ILE A 131 10.47 0.74 0.28
CA ILE A 131 10.22 1.76 1.30
C ILE A 131 10.47 1.23 2.72
N LEU A 132 10.03 -0.01 2.98
CA LEU A 132 10.27 -0.66 4.27
C LEU A 132 11.77 -0.92 4.50
N GLU A 133 12.50 -1.38 3.49
CA GLU A 133 13.95 -1.57 3.57
C GLU A 133 14.70 -0.25 3.84
N LEU A 134 14.35 0.84 3.15
CA LEU A 134 14.90 2.18 3.42
C LEU A 134 14.58 2.66 4.84
N GLY A 135 13.40 2.27 5.34
CA GLY A 135 13.00 2.43 6.73
C GLY A 135 13.81 1.57 7.71
N GLY A 136 14.66 0.66 7.25
CA GLY A 136 15.38 -0.31 8.09
C GLY A 136 14.48 -1.41 8.63
N ILE A 137 13.42 -1.76 7.90
CA ILE A 137 12.43 -2.79 8.26
C ILE A 137 12.57 -3.97 7.31
N SER A 138 12.91 -5.13 7.86
CA SER A 138 12.95 -6.40 7.12
C SER A 138 11.74 -7.25 7.50
N VAL A 139 10.67 -7.14 6.70
CA VAL A 139 9.41 -7.85 6.91
C VAL A 139 9.10 -8.90 5.85
N VAL A 140 10.00 -9.21 4.92
CA VAL A 140 9.74 -10.20 3.84
C VAL A 140 10.85 -11.25 3.70
N GLY A 141 11.45 -11.62 4.83
CA GLY A 141 12.46 -12.69 4.92
C GLY A 141 13.65 -12.48 3.97
N ASP A 142 14.27 -13.58 3.54
CA ASP A 142 15.42 -13.59 2.61
C ASP A 142 14.99 -13.50 1.12
N ARG A 143 13.70 -13.25 0.85
CA ARG A 143 13.17 -13.22 -0.50
C ARG A 143 13.68 -11.98 -1.23
N LYS A 144 14.33 -12.18 -2.39
CA LYS A 144 14.83 -11.08 -3.20
C LYS A 144 13.69 -10.15 -3.61
N GLN A 145 13.91 -8.85 -3.47
CA GLN A 145 12.89 -7.82 -3.71
C GLN A 145 12.18 -7.95 -5.05
N HIS A 146 12.89 -8.37 -6.11
CA HIS A 146 12.31 -8.51 -7.45
C HIS A 146 11.19 -9.55 -7.56
N PHE A 147 11.08 -10.49 -6.60
CA PHE A 147 10.04 -11.54 -6.59
C PHE A 147 8.93 -11.30 -5.57
N LEU A 148 8.90 -10.14 -4.90
CA LEU A 148 7.90 -9.84 -3.89
C LEU A 148 6.50 -9.74 -4.50
N GLN A 149 5.56 -10.46 -3.89
CA GLN A 149 4.13 -10.44 -4.21
C GLN A 149 3.34 -9.87 -3.02
N PRO A 150 2.11 -9.37 -3.24
CA PRO A 150 1.30 -8.81 -2.15
C PRO A 150 1.10 -9.81 -1.00
N CYS A 151 0.97 -11.10 -1.34
CA CYS A 151 0.78 -12.16 -0.38
C CYS A 151 2.03 -12.48 0.46
N ASP A 152 3.22 -12.08 0.01
CA ASP A 152 4.46 -12.35 0.75
C ASP A 152 4.48 -11.55 2.08
N PHE A 153 3.92 -10.34 2.08
CA PHE A 153 3.72 -9.55 3.30
C PHE A 153 2.77 -10.22 4.30
N LEU A 154 1.81 -11.01 3.82
CA LEU A 154 0.82 -11.70 4.64
C LEU A 154 1.35 -13.01 5.22
N TYR A 155 2.04 -13.82 4.41
CA TYR A 155 2.41 -15.20 4.78
C TYR A 155 3.82 -15.34 5.33
N GLU A 156 4.76 -14.50 4.88
CA GLU A 156 6.17 -14.59 5.28
C GLU A 156 6.56 -13.45 6.22
N GLY A 157 5.69 -12.46 6.41
CA GLY A 157 6.03 -11.24 7.11
C GLY A 157 5.85 -11.27 8.61
N LYS A 158 6.73 -10.53 9.30
CA LYS A 158 6.66 -10.25 10.74
C LYS A 158 5.54 -9.26 11.10
N MET A 159 4.62 -9.01 10.17
CA MET A 159 3.54 -8.04 10.33
C MET A 159 2.34 -8.69 11.03
N ARG A 160 1.64 -7.92 11.84
CA ARG A 160 0.40 -8.33 12.50
C ARG A 160 -0.78 -8.06 11.56
N ILE A 161 -1.73 -8.99 11.48
CA ILE A 161 -3.00 -8.73 10.79
C ILE A 161 -3.90 -7.93 11.74
N GLU A 162 -4.21 -6.68 11.38
CA GLU A 162 -5.14 -5.82 12.14
C GLU A 162 -6.58 -6.01 11.66
N PHE A 163 -6.77 -6.25 10.36
CA PHE A 163 -8.11 -6.40 9.78
C PHE A 163 -8.10 -7.27 8.53
N CYS A 164 -9.22 -7.98 8.28
CA CYS A 164 -9.50 -8.65 7.02
C CYS A 164 -11.00 -8.56 6.71
N GLY A 165 -11.37 -8.00 5.56
CA GLY A 165 -12.76 -7.75 5.21
C GLY A 165 -12.91 -6.91 3.94
N VAL A 166 -13.88 -6.01 3.93
CA VAL A 166 -14.06 -5.00 2.88
C VAL A 166 -13.62 -3.63 3.40
N MET A 167 -13.07 -2.78 2.52
CA MET A 167 -12.51 -1.48 2.91
C MET A 167 -13.46 -0.60 3.74
N PRO A 168 -14.77 -0.44 3.42
CA PRO A 168 -15.63 0.48 4.16
C PRO A 168 -15.77 0.08 5.63
N ARG A 169 -15.87 -1.23 5.90
CA ARG A 169 -15.96 -1.75 7.27
C ARG A 169 -14.73 -1.44 8.12
N TYR A 170 -13.54 -1.36 7.51
CA TYR A 170 -12.35 -0.92 8.23
C TYR A 170 -12.39 0.58 8.53
N LEU A 171 -12.92 1.38 7.61
CA LEU A 171 -12.95 2.84 7.73
C LEU A 171 -14.06 3.35 8.66
N GLU A 172 -15.17 2.64 8.78
CA GLU A 172 -16.30 2.95 9.68
C GLU A 172 -15.85 3.24 11.12
N GLN A 173 -14.80 2.56 11.61
CA GLN A 173 -14.32 2.75 12.99
C GLN A 173 -13.69 4.13 13.23
N PHE A 174 -13.28 4.85 12.18
CA PHE A 174 -12.70 6.19 12.28
C PHE A 174 -13.72 7.30 11.97
N GLU A 175 -14.79 6.99 11.22
CA GLU A 175 -15.86 7.94 10.93
C GLU A 175 -16.71 8.26 12.18
N VAL A 176 -16.91 7.25 13.04
CA VAL A 176 -17.64 7.42 14.31
C VAL A 176 -16.87 8.29 15.30
N GLU A 177 -15.55 8.08 15.42
CA GLU A 177 -14.69 8.87 16.30
C GLU A 177 -14.65 10.35 15.90
N GLU A 178 -14.60 10.64 14.61
CA GLU A 178 -14.58 12.02 14.11
C GLU A 178 -15.91 12.75 14.36
N GLN A 179 -17.05 12.05 14.21
CA GLN A 179 -18.38 12.59 14.48
C GLN A 179 -18.62 12.81 15.98
N GLU A 180 -18.21 11.88 16.84
CA GLU A 180 -18.30 12.03 18.30
C GLU A 180 -17.44 13.19 18.79
N MET A 181 -16.19 13.29 18.30
CA MET A 181 -15.31 14.40 18.63
C MET A 181 -15.84 15.75 18.14
N ALA A 182 -16.38 15.82 16.92
CA ALA A 182 -17.00 17.03 16.39
C ALA A 182 -18.23 17.46 17.20
N SER A 183 -19.05 16.50 17.64
CA SER A 183 -20.23 16.77 18.46
C SER A 183 -19.85 17.33 19.84
N LEU A 184 -18.80 16.79 20.47
CA LEU A 184 -18.27 17.26 21.75
C LEU A 184 -17.58 18.63 21.65
N ALA A 185 -16.91 18.94 20.54
CA ALA A 185 -16.29 20.24 20.31
C ALA A 185 -17.31 21.35 19.99
N SER A 186 -18.54 20.96 19.62
CA SER A 186 -19.65 21.87 19.31
C SER A 186 -20.61 22.12 20.48
N ALA A 187 -20.38 21.47 21.63
CA ALA A 187 -21.15 21.60 22.87
C ALA A 187 -20.40 22.47 23.90
#